data_AF-A0A7S3NWL0-F1
#
_entry.id   AF-A0A7S3NWL0-F1
#
_cell.length_a   1.000
_cell.length_b   1.000
_cell.length_c   1.000
_cell.angle_alpha   90.00
_cell.angle_beta   90.00
_cell.angle_gamma   90.00
#
_symmetry.space_group_name_H-M   'P 1'
#
loop_
_entity.id
_entity.type
_entity.pdbx_description
1 polymer ?
#
loop_
_entity_poly.entity_id
_entity_poly.type
_entity_poly.pdbx_seq_one_letter_code
_entity_poly.pdbx_strand_id
1 'polypeptide(L)'
;MVGKEQDYLEDLAVVTGATILKNDNMVDGIEQVKLEHFGSAAKVIISELKTQFIKGAGTDKEIDKHMEVIKARIEQEPSKHFKKIMRDRFTKLNQLQATIYVGGTTDVEQGE
;
A
#
# COMPACT_ATOMS: atom_id res chain seq x y z
N MET A 1 8.58 -15.47 -14.16
CA MET A 1 8.10 -14.08 -13.98
C MET A 1 7.22 -13.98 -12.72
N VAL A 2 7.72 -14.46 -11.59
CA VAL A 2 7.05 -14.36 -10.28
C VAL A 2 7.76 -13.23 -9.54
N GLY A 3 7.08 -12.13 -9.21
CA GLY A 3 7.74 -11.05 -8.46
C GLY A 3 7.01 -9.70 -8.45
N LYS A 4 6.18 -9.39 -9.46
CA LYS A 4 5.44 -8.11 -9.47
C LYS A 4 4.38 -8.03 -8.38
N GLU A 5 3.57 -9.06 -8.23
CA GLU A 5 2.43 -9.06 -7.29
C GLU A 5 2.91 -9.05 -5.83
N GLN A 6 3.99 -9.78 -5.55
CA GLN A 6 4.61 -9.86 -4.22
C GLN A 6 5.15 -8.50 -3.78
N ASP A 7 5.84 -7.81 -4.68
CA ASP A 7 6.37 -6.47 -4.46
C ASP A 7 5.27 -5.45 -4.11
N TYR A 8 4.11 -5.49 -4.78
CA TYR A 8 2.97 -4.62 -4.47
C TYR A 8 2.26 -5.00 -3.17
N LEU A 9 2.24 -6.29 -2.81
CA LEU A 9 1.72 -6.73 -1.52
C LEU A 9 2.60 -6.23 -0.37
N GLU A 10 3.92 -6.23 -0.54
CA GLU A 10 4.88 -5.64 0.42
C GLU A 10 4.63 -4.15 0.62
N ASP A 11 4.43 -3.40 -0.47
CA ASP A 11 4.07 -1.99 -0.39
C ASP A 11 2.77 -1.77 0.41
N LEU A 12 1.74 -2.58 0.14
CA LEU A 12 0.45 -2.47 0.81
C LEU A 12 0.53 -2.87 2.29
N ALA A 13 1.33 -3.88 2.61
CA ALA A 13 1.56 -4.31 3.98
C ALA A 13 2.21 -3.21 4.82
N VAL A 14 3.24 -2.56 4.28
CA VAL A 14 3.89 -1.42 4.96
C VAL A 14 2.93 -0.25 5.15
N VAL A 15 2.10 0.08 4.15
CA VAL A 15 1.12 1.18 4.26
C VAL A 15 0.02 0.89 5.28
N THR A 16 -0.43 -0.36 5.38
CA THR A 16 -1.54 -0.75 6.26
C THR A 16 -1.09 -1.26 7.63
N GLY A 17 0.21 -1.49 7.83
CA GLY A 17 0.77 -2.13 9.03
C GLY A 17 0.51 -3.64 9.09
N ALA A 18 0.19 -4.28 7.96
CA ALA A 18 -0.07 -5.71 7.89
C ALA A 18 1.24 -6.52 7.85
N THR A 19 1.16 -7.79 8.24
CA THR A 19 2.26 -8.76 8.05
C THR A 19 1.94 -9.69 6.89
N ILE A 20 2.88 -9.84 5.95
CA ILE A 20 2.71 -10.77 4.82
C ILE A 20 3.03 -12.19 5.25
N LEU A 21 2.03 -13.06 5.13
CA LEU A 21 2.16 -14.48 5.37
C LEU A 21 2.58 -15.16 4.05
N LYS A 22 3.78 -15.76 4.02
CA LYS A 22 4.32 -16.47 2.85
C LYS A 22 4.50 -17.96 3.19
N ASN A 23 4.14 -18.84 2.26
CA ASN A 23 4.22 -20.30 2.43
C ASN A 23 5.64 -20.83 2.74
N ASP A 24 6.70 -20.12 2.35
CA ASP A 24 8.10 -20.51 2.66
C ASP A 24 8.50 -20.21 4.11
N ASN A 25 7.79 -19.33 4.81
CA ASN A 25 7.98 -19.09 6.23
C ASN A 25 7.05 -20.07 6.97
N MET A 26 7.57 -21.27 7.29
CA MET A 26 6.89 -22.40 7.93
C MET A 26 6.22 -22.12 9.30
N VAL A 27 6.04 -20.86 9.71
CA VAL A 27 5.65 -20.52 11.09
C VAL A 27 4.14 -20.44 11.29
N ASP A 28 3.34 -20.06 10.30
CA ASP A 28 1.90 -19.85 10.53
C ASP A 28 1.05 -20.53 9.46
N GLY A 29 0.55 -21.74 9.74
CA GLY A 29 -0.66 -22.20 9.06
C GLY A 29 -1.77 -21.16 9.26
N ILE A 30 -2.82 -21.17 8.42
CA ILE A 30 -3.98 -20.25 8.55
C ILE A 30 -4.53 -20.24 9.99
N GLU A 31 -4.35 -21.35 10.71
CA GLU A 31 -4.74 -21.56 12.10
C GLU A 31 -4.01 -20.66 13.12
N GLN A 32 -2.81 -20.14 12.80
CA GLN A 32 -2.01 -19.29 13.70
C GLN A 32 -2.13 -17.79 13.39
N VAL A 33 -2.97 -17.42 12.41
CA VAL A 33 -3.16 -16.02 12.03
C VAL A 33 -3.90 -15.26 13.14
N LYS A 34 -3.25 -14.24 13.69
CA LYS A 34 -3.82 -13.35 14.71
C LYS A 34 -4.31 -12.05 14.10
N LEU A 35 -5.18 -11.35 14.84
CA LEU A 35 -5.65 -10.01 14.46
C LEU A 35 -4.50 -9.03 14.21
N GLU A 36 -3.38 -9.19 14.92
CA GLU A 36 -2.15 -8.40 14.78
C GLU A 36 -1.47 -8.53 13.41
N HIS A 37 -1.75 -9.61 12.66
CA HIS A 37 -1.19 -9.78 11.31
C HIS A 37 -1.98 -8.99 10.25
N PHE A 38 -3.21 -8.58 10.56
CA PHE A 38 -4.02 -7.79 9.65
C PHE A 38 -3.69 -6.31 9.76
N GLY A 39 -3.57 -5.65 8.62
CA GLY A 39 -3.43 -4.19 8.55
C GLY A 39 -4.77 -3.48 8.75
N SER A 40 -4.69 -2.16 8.93
CA SER A 40 -5.86 -1.29 9.09
C SER A 40 -5.76 -0.05 8.20
N ALA A 41 -6.91 0.48 7.80
CA ALA A 41 -7.03 1.76 7.08
C ALA A 41 -8.34 2.45 7.48
N ALA A 42 -8.37 3.78 7.49
CA ALA A 42 -9.56 4.54 7.90
C ALA A 42 -10.71 4.42 6.90
N LYS A 43 -10.41 4.38 5.59
CA LYS A 43 -11.41 4.19 4.54
C LYS A 43 -10.80 3.44 3.37
N VAL A 44 -11.55 2.48 2.83
CA VAL A 44 -11.19 1.78 1.61
C VAL A 44 -12.28 2.03 0.57
N ILE A 45 -11.89 2.57 -0.58
CA ILE A 45 -12.81 2.83 -1.71
C ILE A 45 -12.44 1.87 -2.83
N ILE A 46 -13.40 1.04 -3.22
CA ILE A 46 -13.23 0.07 -4.31
C ILE A 46 -14.12 0.54 -5.46
N SER A 47 -13.51 0.74 -6.63
CA SER A 47 -14.21 0.96 -7.89
C SER A 47 -13.80 -0.10 -8.91
N GLU A 48 -14.48 -0.15 -10.06
CA GLU A 48 -14.21 -1.13 -11.12
C GLU A 48 -12.76 -1.13 -11.61
N LEU A 49 -12.08 0.03 -11.55
CA LEU A 49 -10.74 0.22 -12.10
C LEU A 49 -9.64 0.35 -11.04
N LYS A 50 -9.97 0.74 -9.80
CA LYS A 50 -8.96 0.99 -8.77
C LYS A 50 -9.49 0.78 -7.35
N THR A 51 -8.58 0.40 -6.46
CA THR A 51 -8.81 0.38 -5.01
C THR A 51 -7.93 1.42 -4.35
N GLN A 52 -8.52 2.24 -3.47
CA GLN A 52 -7.83 3.30 -2.76
C GLN A 52 -7.91 3.05 -1.25
N PHE A 53 -6.76 3.00 -0.60
CA PHE A 53 -6.63 2.92 0.85
C PHE A 53 -6.30 4.32 1.38
N ILE A 54 -7.14 4.83 2.27
CA ILE A 54 -7.05 6.18 2.84
C ILE A 54 -6.68 6.04 4.31
N LYS A 55 -5.61 6.73 4.73
CA LYS A 55 -5.03 6.71 6.09
C LYS A 55 -4.82 5.28 6.61
N GLY A 56 -3.83 4.60 6.06
CA GLY A 56 -3.35 3.31 6.57
C GLY A 56 -2.74 3.44 7.97
N ALA A 57 -2.69 2.34 8.72
CA ALA A 57 -2.11 2.29 10.07
C ALA A 57 -0.59 2.06 10.11
N GLY A 58 0.07 2.00 8.95
CA GLY A 58 1.52 1.93 8.86
C GLY A 58 2.20 3.19 9.42
N THR A 59 3.40 3.05 9.96
CA THR A 59 4.14 4.19 10.50
C THR A 59 4.90 4.93 9.39
N ASP A 60 4.95 6.26 9.45
CA ASP A 60 5.69 7.08 8.47
C ASP A 60 7.15 6.63 8.34
N LYS A 61 7.78 6.22 9.46
CA LYS A 61 9.15 5.72 9.49
C LYS A 61 9.34 4.44 8.67
N GLU A 62 8.40 3.50 8.75
CA GLU A 62 8.46 2.25 7.99
C GLU A 62 8.21 2.49 6.50
N ILE A 63 7.29 3.40 6.18
CA ILE A 63 7.02 3.82 4.80
C ILE A 63 8.25 4.50 4.21
N ASP A 64 8.88 5.44 4.92
CA ASP A 64 10.10 6.13 4.49
C ASP A 64 11.25 5.15 4.25
N LYS A 65 11.48 4.25 5.21
CA LYS A 65 12.50 3.20 5.08
C LYS A 65 12.25 2.31 3.86
N HIS A 66 11.01 1.95 3.60
CA HIS A 66 10.64 1.15 2.43
C HIS A 66 10.84 1.91 1.12
N MET A 67 10.51 3.21 1.10
CA MET A 67 10.78 4.09 -0.03
C MET A 67 12.28 4.21 -0.34
N GLU A 68 13.14 4.27 0.68
CA GLU A 68 14.60 4.27 0.50
C GLU A 68 15.10 2.97 -0.15
N VAL A 69 14.59 1.82 0.29
CA VAL A 69 14.92 0.51 -0.30
C VAL A 69 14.55 0.48 -1.79
N ILE A 70 13.34 0.95 -2.14
CA ILE A 70 12.90 1.01 -3.54
C ILE A 70 13.76 1.97 -4.36
N LYS A 71 14.12 3.13 -3.77
CA LYS A 71 14.98 4.13 -4.44
C LYS A 71 16.37 3.57 -4.76
N ALA A 72 17.01 2.88 -3.81
CA ALA A 72 18.29 2.22 -4.04
C ALA A 72 18.18 1.16 -5.16
N ARG A 73 17.08 0.40 -5.18
CA ARG A 73 16.83 -0.62 -6.21
C ARG A 73 16.64 -0.01 -7.61
N ILE A 74 15.99 1.16 -7.72
CA ILE A 74 15.84 1.92 -8.97
C ILE A 74 17.19 2.37 -9.56
N GLU A 75 18.15 2.70 -8.69
CA GLU A 75 19.49 3.14 -9.09
C GLU A 75 20.35 1.98 -9.62
N GLN A 76 20.23 0.81 -8.99
CA GLN A 76 21.00 -0.39 -9.34
C GLN A 76 20.42 -1.16 -10.53
N GLU A 77 19.14 -0.97 -10.86
CA GLU A 77 18.46 -1.72 -11.93
C GLU A 77 18.86 -1.23 -13.35
N PRO A 78 19.55 -2.06 -14.17
CA PRO A 78 19.95 -1.69 -15.52
C PRO A 78 18.80 -1.71 -16.52
N SER A 79 17.74 -2.49 -16.27
CA SER A 79 16.62 -2.62 -17.18
C SER A 79 15.66 -1.44 -17.09
N LYS A 80 15.48 -0.72 -18.20
CA LYS A 80 14.48 0.36 -18.31
C LYS A 80 13.06 -0.12 -17.97
N HIS A 81 12.72 -1.38 -18.27
CA HIS A 81 11.40 -1.94 -17.98
C HIS A 81 11.16 -2.07 -16.47
N PHE A 82 12.09 -2.70 -15.75
CA PHE A 82 12.00 -2.89 -14.30
C PHE A 82 12.11 -1.56 -13.55
N LYS A 83 12.98 -0.66 -14.02
CA LYS A 83 13.09 0.70 -13.49
C LYS A 83 11.77 1.47 -13.57
N LYS A 84 11.00 1.31 -14.66
CA LYS A 84 9.67 1.93 -14.79
C LYS A 84 8.71 1.39 -13.72
N ILE A 85 8.65 0.08 -13.53
CA ILE A 85 7.76 -0.56 -12.54
C ILE A 85 8.07 -0.08 -11.12
N MET A 86 9.37 -0.02 -10.76
CA MET A 86 9.77 0.44 -9.43
C MET A 86 9.49 1.94 -9.23
N ARG A 87 9.62 2.77 -10.28
CA ARG A 87 9.23 4.18 -10.24
C ARG A 87 7.73 4.36 -10.06
N ASP A 88 6.91 3.55 -10.73
CA ASP A 88 5.45 3.58 -10.55
C ASP A 88 5.08 3.23 -9.11
N ARG A 89 5.74 2.23 -8.50
CA ARG A 89 5.59 1.88 -7.08
C ARG A 89 5.99 3.02 -6.15
N PHE A 90 7.19 3.55 -6.33
CA PHE A 90 7.71 4.67 -5.53
C PHE A 90 6.77 5.87 -5.55
N THR A 91 6.23 6.21 -6.73
CA THR A 91 5.30 7.32 -6.89
C THR A 91 3.99 7.07 -6.15
N LYS A 92 3.44 5.85 -6.21
CA LYS A 92 2.22 5.48 -5.48
C LYS A 92 2.40 5.54 -3.96
N LEU A 93 3.55 5.16 -3.45
CA LEU A 93 3.87 5.25 -2.01
C LEU A 93 4.08 6.70 -1.54
N ASN A 94 4.70 7.53 -2.38
CA ASN A 94 4.92 8.95 -2.08
C ASN A 94 3.66 9.81 -2.29
N GLN A 95 2.62 9.28 -2.96
CA GLN A 95 1.48 10.08 -3.36
C GLN A 95 0.71 10.58 -2.14
N LEU A 96 0.78 11.89 -1.91
CA LEU A 96 -0.02 12.59 -0.91
C LEU A 96 -1.51 12.44 -1.25
N GLN A 97 -2.29 11.99 -0.27
CA GLN A 97 -3.74 11.93 -0.36
C GLN A 97 -4.36 13.01 0.52
N ALA A 98 -5.12 13.92 -0.10
CA ALA A 98 -5.93 14.89 0.62
C ALA A 98 -7.40 14.45 0.58
N THR A 99 -8.06 14.46 1.73
CA THR A 99 -9.52 14.28 1.83
C THR A 99 -10.13 15.62 2.21
N ILE A 100 -11.04 16.12 1.37
CA ILE A 100 -11.80 17.34 1.62
C ILE A 100 -13.20 16.93 2.06
N TYR A 101 -13.63 17.43 3.21
CA TYR A 101 -14.99 17.23 3.71
C TYR A 101 -15.81 18.47 3.38
N VAL A 102 -16.76 18.32 2.45
CA VAL A 102 -17.73 19.37 2.13
C VAL A 102 -18.97 19.15 3.00
N GLY A 103 -19.35 20.18 3.75
CA GLY A 103 -20.56 20.16 4.57
C GLY A 103 -21.73 20.77 3.80
N GLY A 104 -22.92 20.19 3.97
CA GLY A 104 -24.19 20.70 3.42
C GLY A 104 -25.30 20.56 4.45
N THR A 105 -26.25 21.48 4.44
CA THR A 105 -27.36 21.53 5.42
C THR A 105 -28.42 20.48 5.11
N THR A 106 -28.48 20.03 3.85
CA THR A 106 -29.37 18.97 3.38
C THR A 106 -28.58 17.94 2.56
N ASP A 107 -29.07 16.70 2.50
CA ASP A 107 -28.41 15.62 1.73
C ASP A 107 -28.27 15.96 0.24
N VAL A 108 -29.16 16.81 -0.29
CA VAL A 108 -29.14 17.27 -1.69
C VAL A 108 -27.96 18.22 -1.93
N GLU A 109 -27.64 19.09 -0.97
CA GLU A 109 -26.53 20.05 -1.07
C GLU A 109 -25.15 19.43 -0.84
N GLN A 110 -25.06 18.25 -0.20
CA GLN A 110 -23.78 17.55 -0.01
C GLN A 110 -23.28 16.85 -1.28
N GLY A 111 -24.17 16.63 -2.25
CA GLY A 111 -23.89 15.90 -3.49
C GLY A 111 -23.72 16.75 -4.74
N GLU A 112 -24.00 18.05 -4.67
CA GLU A 112 -23.74 19.05 -5.74
C GLU A 112 -22.37 19.73 -5.53
#